data_AF-A0A9W8AS65-F1
#
_entry.id   AF-A0A9W8AS65-F1
#
_cell.length_a   1.000
_cell.length_b   1.000
_cell.length_c   1.000
_cell.angle_alpha   90.00
_cell.angle_beta   90.00
_cell.angle_gamma   90.00
#
_symmetry.space_group_name_H-M   'P 1'
#
loop_
_entity.id
_entity.type
_entity.pdbx_description
1 polymer ?
#
loop_
_entity_poly.entity_id
_entity_poly.type
_entity_poly.pdbx_seq_one_letter_code
_entity_poly.pdbx_strand_id
1 'polypeptide(L)'
;VAAKASPHCPLDRQPFIAQEIRPAPVAINNLTSELLVYCPNRSQGCPDHPQRQALETHLTTQCQFAKIKCHHAPCQEITVR
;
A
#
# COMPACT_ATOMS: atom_id res chain seq x y z
N VAL A 1 -0.92 15.69 7.85
CA VAL A 1 -0.62 16.99 7.21
C VAL A 1 -0.16 16.70 5.78
N ALA A 2 -0.96 17.03 4.78
CA ALA A 2 -0.50 16.99 3.40
C ALA A 2 0.48 18.16 3.21
N ALA A 3 1.74 17.88 2.92
CA ALA A 3 2.72 18.92 2.64
C ALA A 3 2.25 19.70 1.40
N LYS A 4 2.13 21.04 1.50
CA LYS A 4 1.89 21.90 0.33
C LYS A 4 3.02 21.65 -0.67
N ALA A 5 2.66 21.25 -1.89
CA ALA A 5 3.63 21.06 -2.95
C ALA A 5 4.34 22.40 -3.25
N SER A 6 5.66 22.41 -3.10
CA SER A 6 6.50 23.51 -3.56
C SER A 6 6.37 23.63 -5.08
N PRO A 7 6.30 24.85 -5.66
CA PRO A 7 6.33 25.05 -7.11
C PRO A 7 7.74 24.85 -7.70
N HIS A 8 8.71 24.42 -6.89
CA HIS A 8 10.07 24.08 -7.31
C HIS A 8 10.39 22.63 -6.99
N CYS A 9 11.03 21.94 -7.92
CA CYS A 9 11.45 20.56 -7.76
C CYS A 9 12.43 20.43 -6.57
N PRO A 10 12.25 19.44 -5.68
CA PRO A 10 13.09 19.31 -4.48
C PRO A 10 14.53 18.85 -4.78
N LEU A 11 14.80 18.33 -5.99
CA LEU A 11 16.11 17.83 -6.37
C LEU A 11 17.00 18.93 -6.98
N ASP A 12 16.46 19.72 -7.90
CA ASP A 12 17.21 20.69 -8.71
C ASP A 12 16.68 22.13 -8.61
N ARG A 13 15.60 22.34 -7.84
CA ARG A 13 14.92 23.64 -7.65
C ARG A 13 14.38 24.26 -8.93
N GLN A 14 14.23 23.51 -10.01
CA GLN A 14 13.60 24.00 -11.23
C GLN A 14 12.11 24.31 -10.96
N PRO A 15 11.59 25.43 -11.47
CA PRO A 15 10.16 25.72 -11.37
C PRO A 15 9.37 24.67 -12.16
N PHE A 16 8.27 24.20 -11.60
CA PHE A 16 7.34 23.32 -12.31
C PHE A 16 5.89 23.63 -11.90
N ILE A 17 4.96 23.33 -12.78
CA ILE A 17 3.52 23.34 -12.43
C ILE A 17 2.98 21.92 -12.36
N ALA A 18 2.02 21.67 -11.47
CA ALA A 18 1.49 20.32 -11.24
C ALA A 18 0.90 19.68 -12.51
N GLN A 19 0.40 20.50 -13.46
CA GLN A 19 -0.16 20.05 -14.73
C GLN A 19 0.89 19.48 -15.70
N GLU A 20 2.17 19.76 -15.49
CA GLU A 20 3.27 19.22 -16.30
C GLU A 20 3.71 17.83 -15.85
N ILE A 21 3.31 17.40 -14.64
CA ILE A 21 3.62 16.07 -14.13
C ILE A 21 2.82 15.03 -14.93
N ARG A 22 3.54 14.07 -15.50
CA ARG A 22 2.97 12.93 -16.22
C ARG A 22 3.18 11.65 -15.43
N PRO A 23 2.29 10.65 -15.58
CA PRO A 23 2.55 9.32 -15.06
C PRO A 23 3.88 8.77 -15.56
N ALA A 24 4.59 8.05 -14.69
CA ALA A 24 5.80 7.35 -15.09
C ALA A 24 5.48 6.29 -16.17
N PRO A 25 6.46 5.95 -17.04
CA PRO A 25 6.31 4.86 -18.01
C PRO A 25 5.90 3.54 -17.33
N VAL A 26 5.11 2.72 -18.03
CA VAL A 26 4.59 1.45 -17.51
C VAL A 26 5.70 0.55 -16.96
N ALA A 27 6.84 0.47 -17.65
CA ALA A 27 7.99 -0.30 -17.20
C ALA A 27 8.45 0.11 -15.78
N ILE A 28 8.50 1.41 -15.49
CA ILE A 28 8.88 1.92 -14.15
C ILE A 28 7.83 1.55 -13.12
N ASN A 29 6.54 1.68 -13.46
CA ASN A 29 5.46 1.28 -12.55
C ASN A 29 5.53 -0.21 -12.21
N ASN A 30 5.74 -1.08 -13.22
CA ASN A 30 5.84 -2.52 -13.03
C ASN A 30 7.01 -2.89 -12.11
N LEU A 31 8.19 -2.28 -12.31
CA LEU A 31 9.34 -2.49 -11.44
C LEU A 31 9.00 -2.22 -9.97
N THR A 32 8.23 -1.17 -9.67
CA THR A 32 7.81 -0.86 -8.29
C THR A 32 6.66 -1.74 -7.79
N SER A 33 5.80 -2.22 -8.69
CA SER A 33 4.64 -3.06 -8.36
C SER A 33 5.04 -4.49 -8.01
N GLU A 34 6.08 -5.01 -8.65
CA GLU A 34 6.59 -6.38 -8.47
C GLU A 34 7.56 -6.52 -7.29
N LEU A 35 7.93 -5.40 -6.63
CA LEU A 35 8.74 -5.44 -5.41
C LEU A 35 8.07 -6.30 -4.34
N LEU A 36 8.80 -7.25 -3.77
CA LEU A 36 8.36 -8.00 -2.60
C LEU A 36 8.38 -7.10 -1.37
N VAL A 37 7.28 -7.08 -0.63
CA VAL A 37 7.12 -6.26 0.58
C VAL A 37 6.68 -7.13 1.74
N TYR A 38 7.10 -6.77 2.96
CA TYR A 38 6.59 -7.42 4.16
C TYR A 38 5.09 -7.12 4.32
N CYS A 39 4.30 -8.13 4.69
CA CYS A 39 2.95 -7.90 5.17
C CYS A 39 2.97 -6.96 6.41
N PRO A 40 2.08 -5.95 6.48
CA PRO A 40 1.93 -5.10 7.67
C PRO A 40 1.65 -5.88 8.97
N ASN A 41 1.04 -7.07 8.85
CA ASN A 41 0.76 -7.96 9.99
C ASN A 41 1.95 -8.88 10.35
N ARG A 42 3.15 -8.62 9.80
CA ARG A 42 4.37 -9.37 10.15
C ARG A 42 4.64 -9.37 11.65
N SER A 43 4.39 -8.26 12.34
CA SER A 43 4.53 -8.17 13.79
C SER A 43 3.57 -9.08 14.56
N GLN A 44 2.46 -9.49 13.94
CA GLN A 44 1.50 -10.46 14.49
C GLN A 44 1.83 -11.90 14.09
N GLY A 45 2.84 -12.12 13.25
CA GLY A 45 3.30 -13.45 12.84
C GLY A 45 3.08 -13.80 11.37
N CYS A 46 2.54 -12.90 10.54
CA CYS A 46 2.39 -13.18 9.11
C CYS A 46 3.77 -13.31 8.43
N PRO A 47 4.09 -14.48 7.82
CA PRO A 47 5.40 -14.70 7.21
C PRO A 47 5.46 -14.27 5.74
N ASP A 48 4.36 -13.80 5.17
CA ASP A 48 4.25 -13.57 3.73
C ASP A 48 4.93 -12.28 3.28
N HIS A 49 5.48 -12.35 2.07
CA HIS A 49 6.14 -11.25 1.38
C HIS A 49 5.55 -11.09 -0.02
N PRO A 50 4.29 -10.65 -0.15
CA PRO A 50 3.66 -10.51 -1.46
C PRO A 50 4.35 -9.42 -2.31
N GLN A 51 4.13 -9.47 -3.62
CA GLN A 51 4.42 -8.30 -4.47
C GLN A 51 3.58 -7.11 -3.99
N ARG A 52 4.13 -5.89 -4.07
CA ARG A 52 3.48 -4.65 -3.61
C ARG A 52 2.06 -4.51 -4.17
N GLN A 53 1.86 -4.81 -5.45
CA GLN A 53 0.54 -4.75 -6.10
C GLN A 53 -0.46 -5.79 -5.57
N ALA A 54 0.02 -6.94 -5.08
CA ALA A 54 -0.82 -8.01 -4.56
C ALA A 54 -1.12 -7.86 -3.05
N LEU A 55 -0.54 -6.84 -2.39
CA LEU A 55 -0.67 -6.65 -0.95
C LEU A 55 -2.13 -6.44 -0.52
N GLU A 56 -2.92 -5.70 -1.30
CA GLU A 56 -4.34 -5.47 -0.99
C GLU A 56 -5.15 -6.77 -1.03
N THR A 57 -4.97 -7.57 -2.08
CA THR A 57 -5.58 -8.90 -2.19
C THR A 57 -5.15 -9.81 -1.03
N HIS A 58 -3.85 -9.80 -0.68
CA HIS A 58 -3.36 -10.55 0.46
C HIS A 58 -4.08 -10.15 1.76
N LEU A 59 -4.14 -8.86 2.09
CA LEU A 59 -4.78 -8.38 3.33
C LEU A 59 -6.28 -8.73 3.38
N THR A 60 -6.97 -8.56 2.27
CA THR A 60 -8.44 -8.74 2.19
C THR A 60 -8.88 -10.19 2.15
N THR A 61 -8.09 -11.09 1.55
CA THR A 61 -8.57 -12.45 1.26
C THR A 61 -7.65 -13.59 1.73
N GLN A 62 -6.36 -13.33 2.00
CA GLN A 62 -5.38 -14.41 2.22
C GLN A 62 -4.73 -14.35 3.61
N CYS A 63 -4.57 -13.16 4.18
CA CYS A 63 -3.81 -12.96 5.41
C CYS A 63 -4.55 -13.54 6.62
N GLN A 64 -4.01 -14.60 7.22
CA GLN A 64 -4.56 -15.20 8.44
C GLN A 64 -4.33 -14.36 9.71
N PHE A 65 -3.72 -13.18 9.56
CA PHE A 65 -3.47 -12.24 10.65
C PHE A 65 -4.27 -10.95 10.46
N ALA A 66 -5.13 -10.88 9.44
CA ALA A 66 -6.00 -9.73 9.22
C ALA A 66 -7.13 -9.72 10.25
N LYS A 67 -7.46 -8.51 10.71
CA LYS A 67 -8.60 -8.27 11.60
C LYS A 67 -9.89 -8.24 10.78
N ILE A 68 -10.82 -9.12 11.11
CA ILE A 68 -12.13 -9.21 10.46
C ILE A 68 -13.26 -9.07 11.49
N LYS A 69 -14.44 -8.73 11.01
CA LYS A 69 -15.65 -8.76 11.83
C LYS A 69 -16.12 -10.20 11.99
N CYS A 70 -16.53 -10.56 13.19
CA CYS A 70 -17.22 -11.80 13.50
C CYS A 70 -18.40 -12.02 12.54
N HIS A 71 -18.48 -13.19 11.90
CA HIS A 71 -19.53 -13.50 10.92
C HIS A 71 -20.85 -13.97 11.57
N HIS A 72 -20.85 -14.19 12.88
CA HIS A 72 -22.03 -14.65 13.61
C HIS A 72 -22.87 -13.44 14.03
N ALA A 73 -24.11 -13.31 13.59
CA ALA A 73 -25.02 -12.33 14.21
C ALA A 73 -25.49 -12.86 15.57
N PRO A 74 -25.51 -12.07 16.67
CA PRO A 74 -25.29 -10.62 16.77
C PRO A 74 -23.85 -10.19 17.17
N CYS A 75 -22.85 -11.06 17.06
CA CYS A 75 -21.46 -10.80 17.45
C CYS A 75 -20.85 -9.65 16.62
N GLN A 76 -20.44 -8.57 17.29
CA GLN A 76 -19.78 -7.40 16.68
C GLN A 76 -18.28 -7.34 16.99
N GLU A 77 -17.71 -8.43 17.51
CA GLU A 77 -16.30 -8.48 17.87
C GLU A 77 -15.40 -8.51 16.64
N ILE A 78 -14.21 -7.93 16.79
CA ILE A 78 -13.14 -7.99 15.80
C ILE A 78 -12.26 -9.17 16.18
N THR A 79 -12.19 -10.18 15.32
CA THR A 79 -11.32 -11.33 15.48
C THR A 79 -10.19 -11.29 14.45
N VAL A 80 -9.14 -12.05 14.72
CA VAL A 80 -8.23 -12.47 13.65
C VAL A 80 -9.00 -13.46 12.76
N ARG A 81 -8.83 -13.32 11.45
CA ARG A 81 -9.37 -14.26 10.46
C ARG A 81 -8.93 -15.68 10.76
#